data_AF-A0A1Y0RRI5-F1
#
_entry.id   AF-A0A1Y0RRI5-F1
#
_cell.length_a   1.000
_cell.length_b   1.000
_cell.length_c   1.000
_cell.angle_alpha   90.00
_cell.angle_beta   90.00
_cell.angle_gamma   90.00
#
_symmetry.space_group_name_H-M   'P 1'
#
loop_
_entity.id
_entity.type
_entity.pdbx_description
1 polymer ?
#
loop_
_entity_poly.entity_id
_entity_poly.type
_entity_poly.pdbx_seq_one_letter_code
_entity_poly.pdbx_strand_id
1 'polypeptide(L)'
;MKKILVLSANPKNTDKLRLDEEVREIQASLKLAKHREQFEIVTSLAIRVEDLRRALLEHQPNIVHFSGHGSGSDGLALENNSGQVQLVNAESLARLFGLFQDTIECVLLNACYSQVQAEAIHQHIDYVVGMNKAIGDVAAIEFAIGFYDALGAGRGYEESFEVGRASIDLQGIPEFSTPVLKARRRRNQVSLEDTVSLKPAAEDDRSSELKMGQNRSVSIGGNVTGSAIQTGDSNVANIQFQPVSLPAPESVDIQAELNALCEALAKLESPDRRKIENAFADAEEEVNKPKPDKDEVGKALDRALDYAKKAEGFASVVEKLKPHLTKTTAWLGENWHKLLGIVGLGI
;
A
#
# COMPACT_ATOMS: atom_id res chain seq x y z
N MET A 1 30.23 -3.74 8.02
CA MET A 1 29.84 -3.18 6.71
C MET A 1 28.51 -3.80 6.34
N LYS A 2 27.49 -3.00 6.05
CA LYS A 2 26.16 -3.47 5.62
C LYS A 2 26.15 -3.68 4.12
N LYS A 3 25.52 -4.76 3.67
CA LYS A 3 25.36 -5.05 2.24
C LYS A 3 23.96 -4.72 1.76
N ILE A 4 23.87 -3.96 0.67
CA ILE A 4 22.65 -3.58 -0.02
C ILE A 4 22.57 -4.40 -1.30
N LEU A 5 21.59 -5.29 -1.40
CA LEU A 5 21.30 -6.04 -2.62
C LEU A 5 20.16 -5.35 -3.38
N VAL A 6 20.50 -4.75 -4.52
CA VAL A 6 19.55 -4.13 -5.44
C VAL A 6 19.19 -5.13 -6.52
N LEU A 7 17.93 -5.54 -6.55
CA LEU A 7 17.35 -6.50 -7.46
C LEU A 7 16.42 -5.77 -8.42
N SER A 8 16.53 -6.05 -9.72
CA SER A 8 15.59 -5.50 -10.70
C SER A 8 15.04 -6.57 -11.64
N ALA A 9 13.76 -6.42 -12.01
CA ALA A 9 13.06 -7.29 -12.95
C ALA A 9 12.26 -6.46 -13.95
N ASN A 10 12.48 -6.69 -15.25
CA ASN A 10 11.77 -6.01 -16.32
C ASN A 10 11.34 -7.03 -17.39
N PRO A 11 10.35 -7.89 -17.08
CA PRO A 11 9.96 -8.96 -17.99
C PRO A 11 9.56 -8.44 -19.38
N LYS A 12 9.87 -9.21 -20.43
CA LYS A 12 9.71 -8.76 -21.83
C LYS A 12 8.28 -8.41 -22.24
N ASN A 13 7.29 -8.91 -21.51
CA ASN A 13 5.87 -8.73 -21.80
C ASN A 13 5.20 -7.72 -20.85
N THR A 14 5.98 -6.84 -20.21
CA THR A 14 5.49 -5.69 -19.42
C THR A 14 5.98 -4.38 -20.04
N ASP A 15 5.42 -3.26 -19.57
CA ASP A 15 5.92 -1.94 -19.94
C ASP A 15 7.35 -1.74 -19.46
N LYS A 16 8.19 -1.10 -20.27
CA LYS A 16 9.61 -0.99 -19.96
C LYS A 16 9.86 0.12 -18.93
N LEU A 17 10.25 -0.27 -17.72
CA LEU A 17 10.69 0.66 -16.67
C LEU A 17 12.16 1.06 -16.81
N ARG A 18 12.52 2.27 -16.33
CA ARG A 18 13.92 2.77 -16.30
C ARG A 18 14.69 2.30 -15.05
N LEU A 19 14.68 1.00 -14.79
CA LEU A 19 15.29 0.40 -13.58
C LEU A 19 16.81 0.63 -13.50
N ASP A 20 17.47 0.77 -14.64
CA ASP A 20 18.89 1.08 -14.74
C ASP A 20 19.21 2.49 -14.24
N GLU A 21 18.31 3.45 -14.46
CA GLU A 21 18.44 4.80 -13.93
C GLU A 21 18.33 4.78 -12.40
N GLU A 22 17.34 4.08 -11.86
CA GLU A 22 17.20 3.95 -10.40
C GLU A 22 18.45 3.36 -9.75
N VAL A 23 18.97 2.25 -10.28
CA VAL A 23 20.22 1.63 -9.80
C VAL A 23 21.38 2.63 -9.85
N ARG A 24 21.51 3.38 -10.95
CA ARG A 24 22.57 4.39 -11.12
C ARG A 24 22.47 5.46 -10.05
N GLU A 25 21.27 5.98 -9.80
CA GLU A 25 21.06 7.05 -8.81
C GLU A 25 21.30 6.55 -7.39
N ILE A 26 20.85 5.34 -7.03
CA ILE A 26 21.15 4.71 -5.72
C ILE A 26 22.67 4.60 -5.51
N GLN A 27 23.40 4.14 -6.54
CA GLN A 27 24.85 4.06 -6.48
C GLN A 27 25.52 5.43 -6.36
N ALA A 28 24.98 6.45 -7.02
CA ALA A 28 25.49 7.82 -6.94
C ALA A 28 25.30 8.41 -5.54
N SER A 29 24.09 8.32 -4.98
CA SER A 29 23.74 8.72 -3.62
C SER A 29 24.71 8.14 -2.59
N LEU A 30 24.91 6.82 -2.62
CA LEU A 30 25.79 6.15 -1.67
C LEU A 30 27.28 6.44 -1.88
N LYS A 31 27.73 6.73 -3.11
CA LYS A 31 29.11 7.16 -3.36
C LYS A 31 29.40 8.55 -2.79
N LEU A 32 28.41 9.44 -2.78
CA LEU A 32 28.52 10.80 -2.25
C LEU A 32 28.27 10.87 -0.74
N ALA A 33 27.72 9.81 -0.16
CA ALA A 33 27.39 9.72 1.24
C ALA A 33 28.59 9.91 2.18
N LYS A 34 28.32 10.53 3.34
CA LYS A 34 29.30 10.77 4.41
C LYS A 34 29.88 9.47 4.96
N HIS A 35 29.06 8.44 5.10
CA HIS A 35 29.41 7.13 5.67
C HIS A 35 29.44 6.01 4.63
N ARG A 36 29.84 6.34 3.39
CA ARG A 36 29.85 5.41 2.25
C ARG A 36 30.62 4.11 2.50
N GLU A 37 31.68 4.16 3.31
CA GLU A 37 32.51 3.02 3.69
C GLU A 37 31.77 1.97 4.53
N GLN A 38 30.60 2.32 5.08
CA GLN A 38 29.77 1.40 5.84
C GLN A 38 28.92 0.50 4.94
N PHE A 39 28.83 0.80 3.63
CA PHE A 39 27.93 0.13 2.70
C PHE A 39 28.68 -0.53 1.53
N GLU A 40 28.24 -1.73 1.18
CA GLU A 40 28.59 -2.42 -0.06
C GLU A 40 27.30 -2.59 -0.88
N ILE A 41 27.33 -2.20 -2.15
CA ILE A 41 26.18 -2.37 -3.06
C ILE A 41 26.48 -3.53 -4.01
N VAL A 42 25.54 -4.47 -4.07
CA VAL A 42 25.51 -5.53 -5.07
C VAL A 42 24.25 -5.35 -5.89
N THR A 43 24.37 -5.47 -7.22
CA THR A 43 23.24 -5.32 -8.14
C THR A 43 23.03 -6.61 -8.92
N SER A 44 21.79 -7.07 -9.02
CA SER A 44 21.39 -8.19 -9.86
C SER A 44 20.21 -7.78 -10.73
N LEU A 45 20.43 -7.74 -12.04
CA LEU A 45 19.45 -7.31 -13.03
C LEU A 45 18.72 -8.51 -13.64
N ALA A 46 17.53 -8.27 -14.21
CA ALA A 46 16.71 -9.29 -14.86
C ALA A 46 16.49 -10.52 -13.96
N ILE A 47 16.17 -10.28 -12.68
CA ILE A 47 16.13 -11.33 -11.68
C ILE A 47 14.99 -12.31 -12.00
N ARG A 48 15.36 -13.59 -12.15
CA ARG A 48 14.38 -14.69 -12.20
C ARG A 48 14.03 -15.14 -10.79
N VAL A 49 12.91 -15.85 -10.65
CA VAL A 49 12.50 -16.40 -9.35
C VAL A 49 13.60 -17.28 -8.72
N GLU A 50 14.32 -18.07 -9.52
CA GLU A 50 15.45 -18.88 -9.04
C GLU A 50 16.66 -18.04 -8.62
N ASP A 51 16.87 -16.90 -9.26
CA ASP A 51 18.01 -16.01 -9.01
C ASP A 51 17.80 -15.20 -7.74
N LEU A 52 16.55 -14.83 -7.40
CA LEU A 52 16.21 -14.16 -6.14
C LEU A 52 16.73 -14.97 -4.94
N ARG A 53 16.40 -16.25 -4.86
CA ARG A 53 16.86 -17.11 -3.77
C ARG A 53 18.39 -17.26 -3.77
N ARG A 54 19.01 -17.43 -4.93
CA ARG A 54 20.48 -17.58 -5.05
C ARG A 54 21.20 -16.33 -4.58
N ALA A 55 20.74 -15.15 -5.00
CA ALA A 55 21.33 -13.88 -4.62
C ALA A 55 21.23 -13.63 -3.11
N LEU A 56 20.12 -13.97 -2.46
CA LEU A 56 20.00 -13.88 -1.01
C LEU A 56 20.96 -14.82 -0.27
N LEU A 57 21.09 -16.07 -0.73
CA LEU A 57 22.00 -17.06 -0.15
C LEU A 57 23.48 -16.68 -0.32
N GLU A 58 23.84 -16.20 -1.52
CA GLU A 58 25.21 -15.86 -1.87
C GLU A 58 25.67 -14.57 -1.16
N HIS A 59 24.85 -13.53 -1.20
CA HIS A 59 25.27 -12.22 -0.74
C HIS A 59 24.98 -11.98 0.73
N GLN A 60 24.00 -12.65 1.33
CA GLN A 60 23.55 -12.43 2.72
C GLN A 60 23.38 -10.93 3.03
N PRO A 61 22.48 -10.22 2.31
CA PRO A 61 22.36 -8.77 2.44
C PRO A 61 21.69 -8.35 3.76
N ASN A 62 22.04 -7.15 4.24
CA ASN A 62 21.31 -6.49 5.33
C ASN A 62 20.10 -5.72 4.81
N ILE A 63 20.18 -5.23 3.57
CA ILE A 63 19.14 -4.44 2.94
C ILE A 63 18.85 -5.05 1.57
N VAL A 64 17.58 -5.31 1.28
CA VAL A 64 17.14 -5.74 -0.05
C VAL A 64 16.27 -4.65 -0.66
N HIS A 65 16.63 -4.19 -1.84
CA HIS A 65 15.82 -3.28 -2.63
C HIS A 65 15.38 -4.00 -3.89
N PHE A 66 14.07 -4.10 -4.10
CA PHE A 66 13.50 -4.62 -5.32
C PHE A 66 12.87 -3.48 -6.11
N SER A 67 13.25 -3.37 -7.38
CA SER A 67 12.65 -2.43 -8.33
C SER A 67 12.07 -3.18 -9.54
N GLY A 68 10.80 -2.94 -9.85
CA GLY A 68 10.11 -3.63 -10.94
C GLY A 68 8.60 -3.46 -10.86
N HIS A 69 7.87 -4.34 -11.54
CA HIS A 69 6.41 -4.28 -11.52
C HIS A 69 5.81 -5.00 -10.31
N GLY A 70 4.64 -4.52 -9.88
CA GLY A 70 3.78 -5.18 -8.91
C GLY A 70 2.34 -5.21 -9.40
N SER A 71 1.61 -6.26 -9.02
CA SER A 71 0.22 -6.52 -9.41
C SER A 71 -0.66 -6.70 -8.17
N GLY A 72 -0.47 -5.88 -7.14
CA GLY A 72 -1.25 -5.93 -5.91
C GLY A 72 -1.21 -7.30 -5.26
N SER A 73 -2.37 -7.91 -5.04
CA SER A 73 -2.50 -9.24 -4.43
C SER A 73 -1.80 -10.36 -5.21
N ASP A 74 -1.64 -10.20 -6.52
CA ASP A 74 -1.12 -11.28 -7.37
C ASP A 74 0.40 -11.47 -7.19
N GLY A 75 1.13 -10.42 -6.83
CA GLY A 75 2.55 -10.52 -6.51
C GLY A 75 3.46 -9.45 -7.13
N LEU A 76 4.76 -9.64 -6.89
CA LEU A 76 5.84 -8.94 -7.59
C LEU A 76 6.15 -9.68 -8.90
N ALA A 77 6.42 -8.93 -9.96
CA ALA A 77 6.78 -9.48 -11.26
C ALA A 77 8.28 -9.77 -11.33
N LEU A 78 8.63 -11.06 -11.41
CA LEU A 78 9.99 -11.52 -11.69
C LEU A 78 10.02 -12.17 -13.08
N GLU A 79 11.22 -12.53 -13.56
CA GLU A 79 11.35 -13.27 -14.81
C GLU A 79 11.23 -14.79 -14.60
N ASN A 80 10.66 -15.46 -15.59
CA ASN A 80 10.84 -16.90 -15.78
C ASN A 80 12.02 -17.17 -16.74
N ASN A 81 12.28 -18.44 -17.05
CA ASN A 81 13.37 -18.84 -17.94
C ASN A 81 13.21 -18.37 -19.41
N SER A 82 12.04 -17.88 -19.79
CA SER A 82 11.79 -17.26 -21.10
C SER A 82 11.94 -15.73 -21.08
N GLY A 83 12.20 -15.14 -19.91
CA GLY A 83 12.21 -13.70 -19.68
C GLY A 83 10.80 -13.08 -19.70
N GLN A 84 9.75 -13.90 -19.51
CA GLN A 84 8.37 -13.44 -19.35
C GLN A 84 8.04 -13.29 -17.86
N VAL A 85 6.96 -12.56 -17.59
CA VAL A 85 6.50 -12.34 -16.22
C VAL A 85 6.16 -13.65 -15.50
N GLN A 86 6.65 -13.75 -14.28
CA GLN A 86 6.22 -14.71 -13.29
C GLN A 86 5.93 -13.96 -12.00
N LEU A 87 4.66 -13.97 -11.59
CA LEU A 87 4.22 -13.31 -10.37
C LEU A 87 4.60 -14.17 -9.16
N VAL A 88 5.21 -13.53 -8.16
CA VAL A 88 5.52 -14.15 -6.88
C VAL A 88 4.66 -13.51 -5.80
N ASN A 89 3.73 -14.31 -5.25
CA ASN A 89 2.75 -13.84 -4.28
C ASN A 89 3.38 -13.49 -2.92
N ALA A 90 2.63 -12.76 -2.11
CA ALA A 90 3.06 -12.25 -0.81
C ALA A 90 3.48 -13.35 0.17
N GLU A 91 2.73 -14.46 0.20
CA GLU A 91 3.01 -15.59 1.09
C GLU A 91 4.35 -16.27 0.76
N SER A 92 4.66 -16.43 -0.53
CA SER A 92 5.92 -17.02 -0.97
C SER A 92 7.12 -16.13 -0.68
N LEU A 93 6.96 -14.80 -0.84
CA LEU A 93 7.98 -13.83 -0.44
C LEU A 93 8.18 -13.84 1.08
N ALA A 94 7.10 -13.84 1.87
CA ALA A 94 7.19 -13.89 3.33
C ALA A 94 7.92 -15.14 3.80
N ARG A 95 7.60 -16.32 3.25
CA ARG A 95 8.34 -17.57 3.54
C ARG A 95 9.82 -17.45 3.22
N LEU A 96 10.17 -16.91 2.05
CA LEU A 96 11.57 -16.75 1.65
C LEU A 96 12.31 -15.80 2.58
N PHE A 97 11.81 -14.58 2.79
CA PHE A 97 12.43 -13.58 3.65
C PHE A 97 12.49 -14.03 5.12
N GLY A 98 11.53 -14.83 5.59
CA GLY A 98 11.56 -15.43 6.92
C GLY A 98 12.77 -16.31 7.19
N LEU A 99 13.38 -16.90 6.14
CA LEU A 99 14.63 -17.67 6.26
C LEU A 99 15.87 -16.79 6.49
N PHE A 100 15.75 -15.47 6.30
CA PHE A 100 16.85 -14.50 6.40
C PHE A 100 16.57 -13.43 7.46
N GLN A 101 15.64 -13.66 8.38
CA GLN A 101 15.19 -12.68 9.39
C GLN A 101 16.29 -12.21 10.36
N ASP A 102 17.38 -12.98 10.50
CA ASP A 102 18.53 -12.64 11.34
C ASP A 102 19.60 -11.84 10.60
N THR A 103 19.48 -11.72 9.27
CA THR A 103 20.45 -11.03 8.41
C THR A 103 19.85 -9.78 7.78
N ILE A 104 18.64 -9.90 7.22
CA ILE A 104 17.95 -8.80 6.54
C ILE A 104 17.27 -7.92 7.59
N GLU A 105 17.67 -6.66 7.63
CA GLU A 105 17.13 -5.64 8.51
C GLU A 105 16.01 -4.86 7.82
N CYS A 106 16.17 -4.58 6.52
CA CYS A 106 15.26 -3.74 5.74
C CYS A 106 14.99 -4.31 4.35
N VAL A 107 13.72 -4.29 3.94
CA VAL A 107 13.29 -4.59 2.56
C VAL A 107 12.56 -3.39 1.98
N LEU A 108 12.93 -2.95 0.78
CA LEU A 108 12.30 -1.83 0.07
C LEU A 108 11.74 -2.36 -1.26
N LEU A 109 10.42 -2.29 -1.44
CA LEU A 109 9.72 -2.77 -2.63
C LEU A 109 9.21 -1.61 -3.48
N ASN A 110 10.07 -1.12 -4.38
CA ASN A 110 9.70 -0.13 -5.41
C ASN A 110 8.96 -0.83 -6.56
N ALA A 111 7.70 -1.17 -6.28
CA ALA A 111 6.78 -1.81 -7.21
C ALA A 111 5.34 -1.38 -6.89
N CYS A 112 4.52 -1.15 -7.91
CA CYS A 112 3.13 -0.72 -7.75
C CYS A 112 2.33 -1.67 -6.85
N TYR A 113 1.54 -1.12 -5.92
CA TYR A 113 0.68 -1.88 -5.01
C TYR A 113 1.42 -2.94 -4.16
N SER A 114 2.73 -2.77 -3.92
CA SER A 114 3.56 -3.74 -3.18
C SER A 114 3.31 -3.76 -1.66
N GLN A 115 2.38 -2.94 -1.13
CA GLN A 115 2.02 -2.95 0.30
C GLN A 115 1.60 -4.33 0.80
N VAL A 116 0.88 -5.12 -0.03
CA VAL A 116 0.42 -6.47 0.35
C VAL A 116 1.62 -7.38 0.65
N GLN A 117 2.65 -7.32 -0.18
CA GLN A 117 3.90 -8.06 0.02
C GLN A 117 4.69 -7.49 1.19
N ALA A 118 4.72 -6.17 1.35
CA ALA A 118 5.39 -5.52 2.47
C ALA A 118 4.82 -5.98 3.82
N GLU A 119 3.50 -6.08 3.95
CA GLU A 119 2.81 -6.55 5.16
C GLU A 119 3.13 -8.01 5.48
N ALA A 120 3.21 -8.86 4.46
CA ALA A 120 3.55 -10.27 4.63
C ALA A 120 5.02 -10.46 5.02
N ILE A 121 5.96 -9.76 4.36
CA ILE A 121 7.39 -9.81 4.69
C ILE A 121 7.65 -9.23 6.09
N HIS A 122 6.91 -8.20 6.50
CA HIS A 122 7.05 -7.56 7.81
C HIS A 122 6.71 -8.48 9.00
N GLN A 123 6.06 -9.62 8.76
CA GLN A 123 5.91 -10.65 9.80
C GLN A 123 7.28 -11.18 10.26
N HIS A 124 8.31 -11.06 9.42
CA HIS A 124 9.66 -11.56 9.70
C HIS A 124 10.72 -10.45 9.75
N ILE A 125 10.63 -9.45 8.86
CA ILE A 125 11.63 -8.39 8.73
C ILE A 125 11.20 -7.13 9.47
N ASP A 126 12.12 -6.53 10.22
CA ASP A 126 11.81 -5.41 11.11
C ASP A 126 11.37 -4.15 10.34
N TYR A 127 11.98 -3.84 9.20
CA TYR A 127 11.62 -2.69 8.36
C TYR A 127 11.25 -3.14 6.95
N VAL A 128 10.04 -2.81 6.50
CA VAL A 128 9.61 -3.10 5.13
C VAL A 128 8.87 -1.92 4.53
N VAL A 129 9.37 -1.41 3.42
CA VAL A 129 8.73 -0.36 2.63
C VAL A 129 8.02 -0.99 1.43
N GLY A 130 6.78 -0.61 1.19
CA GLY A 130 6.04 -0.93 -0.03
C GLY A 130 5.20 0.23 -0.52
N MET A 131 4.49 0.04 -1.62
CA MET A 131 3.65 1.06 -2.26
C MET A 131 2.17 0.72 -2.06
N ASN A 132 1.39 1.66 -1.52
CA ASN A 132 -0.04 1.45 -1.28
C ASN A 132 -0.91 1.59 -2.55
N LYS A 133 -0.35 2.19 -3.61
CA LYS A 133 -0.97 2.38 -4.92
C LYS A 133 0.07 2.31 -6.04
N ALA A 134 -0.34 2.60 -7.27
CA ALA A 134 0.61 2.80 -8.37
C ALA A 134 1.54 3.99 -8.08
N ILE A 135 2.81 3.86 -8.45
CA ILE A 135 3.82 4.92 -8.33
C ILE A 135 4.48 5.14 -9.69
N GLY A 136 4.68 6.40 -10.07
CA GLY A 136 5.43 6.75 -11.28
C GLY A 136 6.95 6.53 -11.12
N ASP A 137 7.63 6.21 -12.22
CA ASP A 137 9.09 5.96 -12.25
C ASP A 137 9.89 7.09 -11.57
N VAL A 138 9.57 8.35 -11.87
CA VAL A 138 10.26 9.50 -11.29
C VAL A 138 10.09 9.55 -9.77
N ALA A 139 8.87 9.33 -9.27
CA ALA A 139 8.60 9.32 -7.82
C ALA A 139 9.33 8.16 -7.12
N ALA A 140 9.38 6.97 -7.74
CA ALA A 140 10.09 5.83 -7.18
C ALA A 140 11.62 6.08 -7.10
N ILE A 141 12.20 6.68 -8.14
CA ILE A 141 13.62 7.06 -8.17
C ILE A 141 13.93 8.11 -7.12
N GLU A 142 13.15 9.20 -7.04
CA GLU A 142 13.35 10.27 -6.06
C GLU A 142 13.20 9.76 -4.61
N PHE A 143 12.26 8.84 -4.38
CA PHE A 143 12.15 8.16 -3.10
C PHE A 143 13.42 7.37 -2.75
N ALA A 144 13.93 6.58 -3.69
CA ALA A 144 15.13 5.78 -3.49
C ALA A 144 16.36 6.66 -3.21
N ILE A 145 16.54 7.74 -3.97
CA ILE A 145 17.61 8.73 -3.76
C ILE A 145 17.54 9.28 -2.33
N GLY A 146 16.40 9.85 -1.92
CA GLY A 146 16.24 10.43 -0.59
C GLY A 146 16.45 9.41 0.54
N PHE A 147 15.95 8.19 0.36
CA PHE A 147 16.13 7.11 1.32
C PHE A 147 17.62 6.77 1.52
N TYR A 148 18.36 6.57 0.43
CA TYR A 148 19.76 6.17 0.49
C TYR A 148 20.71 7.32 0.83
N ASP A 149 20.39 8.56 0.47
CA ASP A 149 21.11 9.75 0.93
C ASP A 149 21.05 9.86 2.46
N ALA A 150 19.85 9.72 3.03
CA ALA A 150 19.65 9.75 4.47
C ALA A 150 20.36 8.59 5.16
N LEU A 151 20.22 7.37 4.63
CA LEU A 151 20.87 6.19 5.18
C LEU A 151 22.41 6.34 5.14
N GLY A 152 22.95 6.81 4.02
CA GLY A 152 24.37 7.12 3.84
C GLY A 152 24.86 8.28 4.71
N ALA A 153 23.96 9.16 5.16
CA ALA A 153 24.24 10.20 6.15
C ALA A 153 24.18 9.69 7.61
N GLY A 154 23.95 8.39 7.83
CA GLY A 154 23.93 7.75 9.15
C GLY A 154 22.56 7.80 9.83
N ARG A 155 21.49 8.07 9.08
CA ARG A 155 20.11 8.05 9.58
C ARG A 155 19.60 6.61 9.71
N GLY A 156 18.67 6.39 10.64
CA GLY A 156 17.98 5.09 10.79
C GLY A 156 16.89 4.90 9.73
N TYR A 157 16.39 3.68 9.57
CA TYR A 157 15.42 3.34 8.52
C TYR A 157 14.12 4.15 8.55
N GLU A 158 13.55 4.43 9.74
CA GLU A 158 12.37 5.29 9.89
C GLU A 158 12.66 6.73 9.39
N GLU A 159 13.80 7.31 9.77
CA GLU A 159 14.20 8.64 9.31
C GLU A 159 14.52 8.66 7.80
N SER A 160 15.19 7.64 7.29
CA SER A 160 15.47 7.49 5.86
C SER A 160 14.19 7.40 5.03
N PHE A 161 13.18 6.69 5.53
CA PHE A 161 11.87 6.62 4.89
C PHE A 161 11.20 8.01 4.79
N GLU A 162 11.22 8.80 5.87
CA GLU A 162 10.65 10.15 5.84
C GLU A 162 11.42 11.09 4.91
N VAL A 163 12.75 10.98 4.84
CA VAL A 163 13.54 11.75 3.86
C VAL A 163 13.19 11.33 2.43
N GLY A 164 13.03 10.04 2.14
CA GLY A 164 12.58 9.57 0.83
C GLY A 164 11.22 10.16 0.43
N ARG A 165 10.26 10.21 1.35
CA ARG A 165 8.95 10.85 1.11
C ARG A 165 9.09 12.34 0.87
N ALA A 166 9.90 13.02 1.68
CA ALA A 166 10.18 14.44 1.52
C ALA A 166 10.84 14.74 0.16
N SER A 167 11.73 13.88 -0.34
CA SER A 167 12.33 14.04 -1.67
C SER A 167 11.29 14.03 -2.79
N ILE A 168 10.30 13.13 -2.74
CA ILE A 168 9.18 13.15 -3.71
C ILE A 168 8.42 14.49 -3.63
N ASP A 169 8.10 14.93 -2.42
CA ASP A 169 7.32 16.16 -2.19
C ASP A 169 8.07 17.43 -2.63
N LEU A 170 9.38 17.48 -2.40
CA LEU A 170 10.24 18.59 -2.83
C LEU A 170 10.33 18.73 -4.36
N GLN A 171 10.12 17.65 -5.10
CA GLN A 171 10.02 17.68 -6.57
C GLN A 171 8.61 18.10 -7.06
N GLY A 172 7.67 18.34 -6.14
CA GLY A 172 6.28 18.69 -6.46
C GLY A 172 5.48 17.52 -7.03
N ILE A 173 5.90 16.27 -6.79
CA ILE A 173 5.25 15.07 -7.30
C ILE A 173 4.16 14.63 -6.30
N PRO A 174 2.87 14.54 -6.70
CA PRO A 174 1.76 14.24 -5.79
C PRO A 174 1.66 12.75 -5.39
N GLU A 175 2.81 12.10 -5.18
CA GLU A 175 2.95 10.67 -4.87
C GLU A 175 3.76 10.41 -3.59
N PHE A 176 4.11 11.45 -2.81
CA PHE A 176 4.87 11.34 -1.55
C PHE A 176 4.17 10.49 -0.45
N SER A 177 2.87 10.23 -0.61
CA SER A 177 2.05 9.38 0.27
C SER A 177 1.92 7.93 -0.23
N THR A 178 2.50 7.61 -1.39
CA THR A 178 2.48 6.27 -1.97
C THR A 178 3.38 5.28 -1.22
N PRO A 179 4.64 5.62 -0.87
CA PRO A 179 5.47 4.75 -0.05
C PRO A 179 4.91 4.65 1.37
N VAL A 180 4.84 3.43 1.89
CA VAL A 180 4.40 3.12 3.26
C VAL A 180 5.43 2.23 3.94
N LEU A 181 5.79 2.57 5.18
CA LEU A 181 6.71 1.80 6.01
C LEU A 181 5.94 0.94 7.01
N LYS A 182 6.35 -0.32 7.13
CA LYS A 182 6.03 -1.20 8.26
C LYS A 182 7.30 -1.35 9.09
N ALA A 183 7.23 -0.94 10.35
CA ALA A 183 8.37 -0.92 11.26
C ALA A 183 8.03 -1.65 12.56
N ARG A 184 8.94 -2.52 13.00
CA ARG A 184 8.85 -3.21 14.28
C ARG A 184 9.91 -2.63 15.20
N ARG A 185 9.47 -1.93 16.24
CA ARG A 185 10.36 -1.60 17.35
C ARG A 185 10.59 -2.86 18.16
N ARG A 186 11.69 -3.57 17.89
CA ARG A 186 12.23 -4.49 18.88
C ARG A 186 12.54 -3.63 20.10
N ARG A 187 11.86 -3.85 21.23
CA ARG A 187 12.32 -3.33 22.51
C ARG A 187 13.76 -3.77 22.61
N ASN A 188 14.70 -2.83 22.53
CA ASN A 188 16.12 -3.13 22.69
C ASN A 188 16.25 -4.10 23.87
N GLN A 189 16.89 -5.25 23.64
CA GLN A 189 17.59 -5.89 24.74
C GLN A 189 18.54 -4.82 25.26
N VAL A 190 18.14 -4.16 26.34
CA VAL A 190 19.04 -3.33 27.13
C VAL A 190 20.10 -4.31 27.60
N SER A 191 21.27 -4.29 26.95
CA SER A 191 22.48 -4.85 27.52
C SER A 191 22.67 -4.17 28.88
N LEU A 192 22.57 -4.96 29.95
CA LEU A 192 22.62 -4.54 31.35
C LEU A 192 23.99 -3.99 31.80
N GLU A 193 24.82 -3.46 30.90
CA GLU A 193 26.21 -3.13 31.22
C GLU A 193 26.51 -1.64 31.43
N ASP A 194 25.61 -0.71 31.10
CA ASP A 194 25.81 0.71 31.40
C ASP A 194 24.96 1.18 32.58
N THR A 195 25.18 0.57 33.75
CA THR A 195 24.76 1.15 35.03
C THR A 195 25.99 1.68 35.76
N VAL A 196 26.42 2.90 35.45
CA VAL A 196 27.41 3.62 36.26
C VAL A 196 26.78 4.85 36.91
N SER A 197 26.50 4.68 38.20
CA SER A 197 26.58 5.64 39.31
C SER A 197 26.34 7.12 39.00
N LEU A 198 25.21 7.64 39.48
CA LEU A 198 25.15 8.96 40.11
C LEU A 198 24.37 8.87 41.44
N LYS A 199 25.06 9.23 42.52
CA LYS A 199 24.50 9.42 43.87
C LYS A 199 23.58 10.66 43.91
N PRO A 200 22.64 10.72 44.88
CA PRO A 200 21.62 11.75 44.92
C PRO A 200 22.14 13.04 45.57
N ALA A 201 21.70 14.19 45.06
CA ALA A 201 21.74 15.46 45.76
C ALA A 201 20.31 16.00 45.85
N ALA A 202 19.96 16.42 47.06
CA ALA A 202 18.65 16.82 47.51
C ALA A 202 18.19 18.19 46.97
N GLU A 203 16.86 18.29 46.89
CA GLU A 203 15.99 19.46 47.13
C GLU A 203 16.22 20.78 46.38
N ASP A 204 15.26 21.15 45.52
CA ASP A 204 14.51 22.38 45.77
C ASP A 204 13.03 22.19 45.42
N ASP A 205 12.21 22.70 46.33
CA ASP A 205 10.77 22.59 46.44
C ASP A 205 10.11 23.68 45.60
N ARG A 206 9.15 23.28 44.75
CA ARG A 206 7.96 24.09 44.47
C ARG A 206 6.89 23.26 43.77
N SER A 207 5.98 22.76 44.58
CA SER A 207 4.70 22.19 44.20
C SER A 207 3.83 23.17 43.39
N SER A 208 3.24 22.71 42.28
CA SER A 208 1.86 23.07 41.93
C SER A 208 1.16 21.95 41.16
N GLU A 209 0.28 21.27 41.89
CA GLU A 209 -1.02 20.74 41.50
C GLU A 209 -1.14 19.75 40.32
N LEU A 210 -1.24 18.48 40.71
CA LEU A 210 -2.04 17.43 40.07
C LEU A 210 -3.34 17.96 39.45
N LYS A 211 -3.48 17.83 38.13
CA LYS A 211 -4.80 17.66 37.48
C LYS A 211 -4.94 16.26 36.90
N MET A 212 -5.77 15.51 37.63
CA MET A 212 -6.37 14.23 37.31
C MET A 212 -6.90 14.21 35.87
N GLY A 213 -6.61 13.12 35.16
CA GLY A 213 -6.85 12.94 33.72
C GLY A 213 -8.31 13.12 33.31
N GLN A 214 -8.51 13.94 32.27
CA GLN A 214 -9.71 13.87 31.45
C GLN A 214 -9.55 12.74 30.44
N ASN A 215 -10.32 11.67 30.58
CA ASN A 215 -10.53 10.69 29.51
C ASN A 215 -11.16 11.40 28.32
N ARG A 216 -10.38 11.64 27.26
CA ARG A 216 -10.84 12.29 26.02
C ARG A 216 -11.30 11.25 25.01
N SER A 217 -12.31 10.45 25.35
CA SER A 217 -12.90 9.51 24.41
C SER A 217 -13.68 10.26 23.33
N VAL A 218 -13.23 10.16 22.07
CA VAL A 218 -13.99 10.62 20.90
C VAL A 218 -14.86 9.46 20.43
N SER A 219 -16.18 9.62 20.47
CA SER A 219 -17.12 8.65 19.91
C SER A 219 -17.74 9.25 18.65
N ILE A 220 -17.55 8.57 17.51
CA ILE A 220 -18.24 8.92 16.28
C ILE A 220 -19.55 8.12 16.26
N GLY A 221 -20.68 8.81 16.45
CA GLY A 221 -21.99 8.20 16.26
C GLY A 221 -22.32 8.15 14.77
N GLY A 222 -22.45 6.95 14.19
CA GLY A 222 -22.81 6.73 12.79
C GLY A 222 -21.82 5.85 12.02
N ASN A 223 -21.93 5.87 10.67
CA ASN A 223 -21.05 5.10 9.78
C ASN A 223 -19.84 5.95 9.35
N VAL A 224 -18.62 5.44 9.53
CA VAL A 224 -17.40 6.06 8.96
C VAL A 224 -17.07 5.35 7.65
N THR A 225 -17.20 6.04 6.53
CA THR A 225 -16.99 5.48 5.19
C THR A 225 -15.88 6.24 4.49
N GLY A 226 -14.78 5.57 4.11
CA GLY A 226 -13.70 6.17 3.31
C GLY A 226 -12.87 7.26 4.00
N SER A 227 -12.82 7.30 5.33
CA SER A 227 -12.05 8.30 6.10
C SER A 227 -10.85 7.67 6.82
N ALA A 228 -9.74 8.39 6.92
CA ALA A 228 -8.61 8.00 7.77
C ALA A 228 -8.88 8.41 9.22
N ILE A 229 -8.98 7.44 10.13
CA ILE A 229 -9.02 7.71 11.57
C ILE A 229 -7.58 7.77 12.08
N GLN A 230 -7.04 8.97 12.26
CA GLN A 230 -5.73 9.18 12.84
C GLN A 230 -5.87 9.44 14.34
N THR A 231 -5.41 8.50 15.17
CA THR A 231 -5.35 8.67 16.63
C THR A 231 -3.91 8.96 17.06
N GLY A 232 -3.72 9.77 18.09
CA GLY A 232 -2.41 9.93 18.73
C GLY A 232 -1.97 8.67 19.49
N ASP A 233 -0.78 8.71 20.07
CA ASP A 233 -0.21 7.59 20.82
C ASP A 233 -1.04 7.23 22.06
N SER A 234 -1.09 5.94 22.40
CA SER A 234 -1.80 5.37 23.57
C SER A 234 -3.34 5.45 23.56
N ASN A 235 -3.98 5.53 22.38
CA ASN A 235 -5.43 5.42 22.26
C ASN A 235 -5.88 4.00 21.92
N VAL A 236 -7.04 3.59 22.43
CA VAL A 236 -7.71 2.33 22.06
C VAL A 236 -8.84 2.65 21.09
N ALA A 237 -8.71 2.21 19.83
CA ALA A 237 -9.77 2.31 18.83
C ALA A 237 -10.59 1.01 18.83
N ASN A 238 -11.84 1.09 19.29
CA ASN A 238 -12.79 -0.02 19.19
C ASN A 238 -13.60 0.15 17.90
N ILE A 239 -13.27 -0.63 16.88
CA ILE A 239 -13.97 -0.63 15.59
C ILE A 239 -14.92 -1.83 15.55
N GLN A 240 -16.22 -1.57 15.45
CA GLN A 240 -17.21 -2.61 15.24
C GLN A 240 -17.51 -2.71 13.74
N PHE A 241 -17.08 -3.80 13.11
CA PHE A 241 -17.46 -4.12 11.75
C PHE A 241 -18.85 -4.76 11.76
N GLN A 242 -19.79 -4.14 11.04
CA GLN A 242 -21.07 -4.78 10.72
C GLN A 242 -20.94 -5.37 9.30
N PRO A 243 -20.72 -6.69 9.16
CA PRO A 243 -20.72 -7.33 7.86
C PRO A 243 -22.11 -7.22 7.24
N VAL A 244 -22.17 -6.89 5.95
CA VAL A 244 -23.43 -6.81 5.23
C VAL A 244 -23.82 -8.19 4.74
N SER A 245 -25.02 -8.65 5.06
CA SER A 245 -25.54 -9.89 4.49
C SER A 245 -26.10 -9.62 3.10
N LEU A 246 -25.61 -10.36 2.10
CA LEU A 246 -26.11 -10.27 0.74
C LEU A 246 -27.44 -11.03 0.57
N PRO A 247 -28.43 -10.46 -0.15
CA PRO A 247 -29.65 -11.17 -0.49
C PRO A 247 -29.38 -12.29 -1.50
N ALA A 248 -30.32 -13.23 -1.64
CA ALA A 248 -30.21 -14.27 -2.66
C ALA A 248 -30.18 -13.64 -4.07
N PRO A 249 -29.26 -14.04 -4.97
CA PRO A 249 -29.14 -13.44 -6.30
C PRO A 249 -30.44 -13.44 -7.12
N GLU A 250 -31.27 -14.47 -6.91
CA GLU A 250 -32.55 -14.67 -7.61
C GLU A 250 -33.65 -13.71 -7.12
N SER A 251 -33.48 -13.09 -5.95
CA SER A 251 -34.45 -12.15 -5.37
C SER A 251 -34.21 -10.70 -5.79
N VAL A 252 -33.17 -10.45 -6.58
CA VAL A 252 -32.76 -9.10 -6.99
C VAL A 252 -33.35 -8.75 -8.35
N ASP A 253 -34.12 -7.67 -8.39
CA ASP A 253 -34.54 -7.03 -9.63
C ASP A 253 -33.41 -6.12 -10.15
N ILE A 254 -32.48 -6.71 -10.91
CA ILE A 254 -31.28 -6.02 -11.38
C ILE A 254 -31.60 -4.75 -12.18
N GLN A 255 -32.70 -4.70 -12.92
CA GLN A 255 -33.08 -3.52 -13.71
C GLN A 255 -33.50 -2.38 -12.79
N ALA A 256 -34.32 -2.65 -11.78
CA ALA A 256 -34.73 -1.65 -10.80
C ALA A 256 -33.52 -1.11 -10.00
N GLU A 257 -32.58 -1.99 -9.64
CA GLU A 257 -31.39 -1.59 -8.90
C GLU A 257 -30.41 -0.75 -9.74
N LEU A 258 -30.20 -1.07 -11.03
CA LEU A 258 -29.39 -0.24 -11.93
C LEU A 258 -30.01 1.15 -12.16
N ASN A 259 -31.32 1.22 -12.36
CA ASN A 259 -32.03 2.50 -12.52
C ASN A 259 -31.87 3.37 -11.27
N ALA A 260 -32.03 2.78 -10.08
CA ALA A 260 -31.88 3.50 -8.81
C ALA A 260 -30.44 4.00 -8.56
N LEU A 261 -29.42 3.22 -8.97
CA LEU A 261 -28.02 3.65 -8.94
C LEU A 261 -27.77 4.82 -9.88
N CYS A 262 -28.31 4.76 -11.11
CA CYS A 262 -28.20 5.84 -12.08
C CYS A 262 -28.87 7.13 -11.57
N GLU A 263 -30.09 7.06 -11.03
CA GLU A 263 -30.80 8.21 -10.46
C GLU A 263 -30.07 8.84 -9.26
N ALA A 264 -29.46 8.01 -8.41
CA ALA A 264 -28.69 8.48 -7.27
C ALA A 264 -27.45 9.28 -7.73
N LEU A 265 -26.80 8.82 -8.79
CA LEU A 265 -25.59 9.45 -9.36
C LEU A 265 -25.90 10.64 -10.27
N ALA A 266 -27.09 10.70 -10.88
CA ALA A 266 -27.55 11.82 -11.70
C ALA A 266 -27.64 13.15 -10.91
N LYS A 267 -27.64 13.09 -9.57
CA LYS A 267 -27.63 14.26 -8.68
C LYS A 267 -26.23 14.82 -8.42
N LEU A 268 -25.18 14.16 -8.89
CA LEU A 268 -23.80 14.62 -8.74
C LEU A 268 -23.41 15.57 -9.87
N GLU A 269 -22.76 16.67 -9.51
CA GLU A 269 -22.06 17.52 -10.48
C GLU A 269 -20.70 16.89 -10.79
N SER A 270 -20.53 16.40 -12.02
CA SER A 270 -19.32 15.71 -12.44
C SER A 270 -18.93 16.11 -13.87
N PRO A 271 -17.66 16.47 -14.12
CA PRO A 271 -17.17 16.70 -15.48
C PRO A 271 -17.19 15.42 -16.34
N ASP A 272 -17.23 14.24 -15.72
CA ASP A 272 -17.30 12.94 -16.37
C ASP A 272 -18.73 12.38 -16.49
N ARG A 273 -19.77 13.21 -16.28
CA ARG A 273 -21.19 12.77 -16.30
C ARG A 273 -21.54 11.91 -17.51
N ARG A 274 -21.14 12.32 -18.71
CA ARG A 274 -21.39 11.55 -19.94
C ARG A 274 -20.76 10.16 -19.93
N LYS A 275 -19.60 10.00 -19.28
CA LYS A 275 -18.94 8.68 -19.16
C LYS A 275 -19.68 7.77 -18.17
N ILE A 276 -20.22 8.36 -17.09
CA ILE A 276 -21.06 7.65 -16.12
C ILE A 276 -22.34 7.16 -16.82
N GLU A 277 -23.04 8.05 -17.52
CA GLU A 277 -24.27 7.74 -18.26
C GLU A 277 -24.05 6.65 -19.32
N ASN A 278 -22.99 6.76 -20.13
CA ASN A 278 -22.67 5.74 -21.13
C ASN A 278 -22.39 4.37 -20.48
N ALA A 279 -21.69 4.34 -19.35
CA ALA A 279 -21.40 3.10 -18.66
C ALA A 279 -22.65 2.45 -18.04
N PHE A 280 -23.62 3.25 -17.56
CA PHE A 280 -24.92 2.71 -17.16
C PHE A 280 -25.73 2.22 -18.36
N ALA A 281 -25.70 2.93 -19.49
CA ALA A 281 -26.36 2.48 -20.71
C ALA A 281 -25.80 1.13 -21.22
N ASP A 282 -24.47 0.95 -21.18
CA ASP A 282 -23.83 -0.34 -21.51
C ASP A 282 -24.33 -1.46 -20.58
N ALA A 283 -24.44 -1.18 -19.28
CA ALA A 283 -24.93 -2.15 -18.29
C ALA A 283 -26.41 -2.50 -18.51
N GLU A 284 -27.27 -1.51 -18.78
CA GLU A 284 -28.67 -1.72 -19.11
C GLU A 284 -28.86 -2.50 -20.41
N GLU A 285 -28.06 -2.21 -21.45
CA GLU A 285 -28.11 -2.97 -22.70
C GLU A 285 -27.77 -4.44 -22.46
N GLU A 286 -26.75 -4.73 -21.65
CA GLU A 286 -26.35 -6.10 -21.31
C GLU A 286 -27.41 -6.84 -20.48
N VAL A 287 -28.03 -6.17 -19.50
CA VAL A 287 -29.10 -6.75 -18.67
C VAL A 287 -30.35 -7.09 -19.49
N ASN A 288 -30.63 -6.35 -20.56
CA ASN A 288 -31.78 -6.59 -21.43
C ASN A 288 -31.58 -7.75 -22.43
N LYS A 289 -30.40 -8.37 -22.48
CA LYS A 289 -30.15 -9.52 -23.36
C LYS A 289 -30.86 -10.77 -22.83
N PRO A 290 -31.27 -11.72 -23.70
CA PRO A 290 -31.91 -12.98 -23.28
C PRO A 290 -31.08 -13.81 -22.28
N LYS A 291 -29.76 -13.63 -22.28
CA LYS A 291 -28.84 -14.22 -21.32
C LYS A 291 -27.77 -13.16 -20.96
N PRO A 292 -27.98 -12.36 -19.92
CA PRO A 292 -27.06 -11.32 -19.52
C PRO A 292 -25.71 -11.88 -19.09
N ASP A 293 -24.62 -11.27 -19.53
CA ASP A 293 -23.28 -11.53 -19.00
C ASP A 293 -23.03 -10.68 -17.75
N LYS A 294 -22.98 -11.34 -16.59
CA LYS A 294 -22.76 -10.69 -15.30
C LYS A 294 -21.41 -9.97 -15.22
N ASP A 295 -20.37 -10.48 -15.88
CA ASP A 295 -19.06 -9.86 -15.85
C ASP A 295 -19.01 -8.58 -16.70
N GLU A 296 -19.74 -8.53 -17.82
CA GLU A 296 -19.86 -7.30 -18.62
C GLU A 296 -20.68 -6.23 -17.88
N VAL A 297 -21.78 -6.61 -17.24
CA VAL A 297 -22.54 -5.69 -16.36
C VAL A 297 -21.66 -5.18 -15.21
N GLY A 298 -20.88 -6.06 -14.59
CA GLY A 298 -19.96 -5.70 -13.51
C GLY A 298 -18.87 -4.73 -13.95
N LYS A 299 -18.25 -4.94 -15.12
CA LYS A 299 -17.23 -4.03 -15.70
C LYS A 299 -17.80 -2.66 -16.02
N ALA A 300 -19.00 -2.62 -16.59
CA ALA A 300 -19.70 -1.38 -16.88
C ALA A 300 -20.01 -0.60 -15.59
N LEU A 301 -20.48 -1.29 -14.55
CA LEU A 301 -20.77 -0.68 -13.26
C LEU A 301 -19.51 -0.19 -12.53
N ASP A 302 -18.41 -0.95 -12.56
CA ASP A 302 -17.11 -0.58 -11.98
C ASP A 302 -16.59 0.73 -12.62
N ARG A 303 -16.66 0.82 -13.95
CA ARG A 303 -16.30 2.03 -14.70
C ARG A 303 -17.19 3.22 -14.33
N ALA A 304 -18.50 3.04 -14.22
CA ALA A 304 -19.42 4.10 -13.83
C ALA A 304 -19.09 4.65 -12.43
N LEU A 305 -18.84 3.74 -11.47
CA LEU A 305 -18.51 4.10 -10.10
C LEU A 305 -17.10 4.71 -9.96
N ASP A 306 -16.14 4.30 -10.80
CA ASP A 306 -14.79 4.87 -10.84
C ASP A 306 -14.78 6.34 -11.30
N TYR A 307 -15.68 6.71 -12.22
CA TYR A 307 -15.90 8.11 -12.58
C TYR A 307 -16.71 8.85 -11.52
N ALA A 308 -17.75 8.23 -10.97
CA ALA A 308 -18.61 8.85 -9.97
C ALA A 308 -17.84 9.23 -8.69
N LYS A 309 -16.92 8.37 -8.22
CA LYS A 309 -16.15 8.63 -6.99
C LYS A 309 -15.21 9.84 -7.08
N LYS A 310 -14.90 10.31 -8.29
CA LYS A 310 -14.08 11.50 -8.54
C LYS A 310 -14.91 12.80 -8.50
N ALA A 311 -16.24 12.69 -8.51
CA ALA A 311 -17.13 13.84 -8.50
C ALA A 311 -17.20 14.51 -7.12
N GLU A 312 -17.32 15.84 -7.12
CA GLU A 312 -17.56 16.60 -5.90
C GLU A 312 -18.93 16.23 -5.32
N GLY A 313 -19.01 16.04 -4.00
CA GLY A 313 -20.25 15.62 -3.34
C GLY A 313 -20.57 14.13 -3.42
N PHE A 314 -19.69 13.27 -3.97
CA PHE A 314 -19.90 11.82 -3.98
C PHE A 314 -20.22 11.24 -2.59
N ALA A 315 -19.53 11.71 -1.54
CA ALA A 315 -19.78 11.29 -0.16
C ALA A 315 -21.24 11.48 0.29
N SER A 316 -21.95 12.49 -0.25
CA SER A 316 -23.35 12.78 0.09
C SER A 316 -24.36 11.79 -0.52
N VAL A 317 -23.96 11.04 -1.55
CA VAL A 317 -24.83 10.04 -2.20
C VAL A 317 -24.51 8.61 -1.80
N VAL A 318 -23.37 8.35 -1.15
CA VAL A 318 -22.92 7.00 -0.73
C VAL A 318 -24.00 6.25 0.04
N GLU A 319 -24.66 6.88 1.02
CA GLU A 319 -25.71 6.23 1.81
C GLU A 319 -26.92 5.79 0.96
N LYS A 320 -27.20 6.49 -0.15
CA LYS A 320 -28.26 6.12 -1.10
C LYS A 320 -27.81 4.98 -2.03
N LEU A 321 -26.51 4.89 -2.33
CA LEU A 321 -25.95 3.84 -3.18
C LEU A 321 -25.86 2.49 -2.45
N LYS A 322 -25.58 2.49 -1.15
CA LYS A 322 -25.40 1.28 -0.32
C LYS A 322 -26.44 0.18 -0.55
N PRO A 323 -27.75 0.40 -0.41
CA PRO A 323 -28.75 -0.67 -0.54
C PRO A 323 -28.79 -1.24 -1.96
N HIS A 324 -28.67 -0.38 -2.97
CA HIS A 324 -28.74 -0.79 -4.37
C HIS A 324 -27.48 -1.54 -4.79
N LEU A 325 -26.30 -1.04 -4.41
CA LEU A 325 -25.04 -1.69 -4.73
C LEU A 325 -24.89 -3.03 -4.01
N THR A 326 -25.44 -3.18 -2.81
CA THR A 326 -25.51 -4.46 -2.08
C THR A 326 -26.29 -5.51 -2.87
N LYS A 327 -27.47 -5.16 -3.38
CA LYS A 327 -28.29 -6.08 -4.16
C LYS A 327 -27.68 -6.37 -5.53
N THR A 328 -27.17 -5.35 -6.20
CA THR A 328 -26.52 -5.50 -7.52
C THR A 328 -25.30 -6.41 -7.43
N THR A 329 -24.45 -6.23 -6.41
CA THR A 329 -23.28 -7.10 -6.22
C THR A 329 -23.66 -8.54 -5.84
N ALA A 330 -24.73 -8.73 -5.07
CA ALA A 330 -25.28 -10.07 -4.82
C ALA A 330 -25.74 -10.76 -6.12
N TRP A 331 -26.36 -10.02 -7.03
CA TRP A 331 -26.74 -10.56 -8.34
C TRP A 331 -25.52 -10.86 -9.23
N LEU A 332 -24.52 -9.98 -9.25
CA LEU A 332 -23.29 -10.11 -10.05
C LEU A 332 -22.41 -11.29 -9.59
N GLY A 333 -22.37 -11.57 -8.29
CA GLY A 333 -21.61 -12.66 -7.70
C GLY A 333 -20.23 -12.26 -7.16
N GLU A 334 -19.51 -13.26 -6.64
CA GLU A 334 -18.33 -13.06 -5.79
C GLU A 334 -17.21 -12.22 -6.43
N ASN A 335 -17.03 -12.32 -7.74
CA ASN A 335 -16.03 -11.56 -8.51
C ASN A 335 -16.23 -10.03 -8.42
N TRP A 336 -17.42 -9.58 -8.04
CA TRP A 336 -17.81 -8.18 -8.00
C TRP A 336 -18.06 -7.62 -6.59
N HIS A 337 -17.77 -8.41 -5.56
CA HIS A 337 -17.84 -7.96 -4.16
C HIS A 337 -16.95 -6.74 -3.88
N LYS A 338 -15.88 -6.55 -4.67
CA LYS A 338 -15.01 -5.36 -4.62
C LYS A 338 -15.77 -4.04 -4.78
N LEU A 339 -16.91 -4.03 -5.47
CA LEU A 339 -17.71 -2.82 -5.68
C LEU A 339 -18.32 -2.29 -4.37
N LEU A 340 -18.58 -3.17 -3.39
CA LEU A 340 -19.07 -2.77 -2.07
C LEU A 340 -18.08 -1.85 -1.34
N GLY A 341 -16.78 -2.03 -1.58
CA GLY A 341 -15.74 -1.19 -1.01
C GLY A 341 -15.86 0.29 -1.43
N ILE A 342 -16.48 0.57 -2.59
CA ILE A 342 -16.69 1.94 -3.09
C ILE A 342 -17.63 2.72 -2.17
N VAL A 343 -18.59 2.04 -1.55
CA VAL A 343 -19.53 2.60 -0.56
C VAL A 343 -19.16 2.21 0.87
N GLY A 344 -17.92 1.74 1.07
CA GLY A 344 -17.35 1.26 2.32
C GLY A 344 -18.17 0.18 3.03
N LEU A 345 -18.76 -0.72 2.25
CA LEU A 345 -19.33 -1.96 2.74
C LEU A 345 -18.32 -3.10 2.53
N GLY A 346 -18.34 -4.06 3.46
CA GLY A 346 -17.58 -5.30 3.39
C GLY A 346 -18.48 -6.47 3.76
N ILE A 347 -18.14 -7.65 3.26
CA ILE A 347 -18.85 -8.91 3.47
C ILE A 347 -17.99 -9.86 4.27
#